data_AF-A0A969WWA7-F1
#
_entry.id   AF-A0A969WWA7-F1
#
_cell.length_a   1.000
_cell.length_b   1.000
_cell.length_c   1.000
_cell.angle_alpha   90.00
_cell.angle_beta   90.00
_cell.angle_gamma   90.00
#
_symmetry.space_group_name_H-M   'P 1'
#
loop_
_entity.id
_entity.type
_entity.pdbx_description
1 polymer ?
#
loop_
_entity_poly.entity_id
_entity_poly.type
_entity_poly.pdbx_seq_one_letter_code
_entity_poly.pdbx_strand_id
1 'polypeptide(L)'
;MVQQMEERHSIWIRIFHWTNMVAITVLCLTGFYIHAPETFKIFSSMDTARTIHFGMAYVLCFGVLGRVYYAIVANDAKNIVYAPIKDTKKLP
;
A
#
# COMPACT_ATOMS: atom_id res chain seq x y z
N MET A 1 -20.07 -30.68 -0.77
CA MET A 1 -20.45 -29.41 -1.39
C MET A 1 -19.28 -28.45 -1.24
N VAL A 2 -18.66 -28.03 -2.35
CA VAL A 2 -17.54 -27.06 -2.28
C VAL A 2 -18.15 -25.68 -2.09
N GLN A 3 -17.78 -25.02 -1.00
CA GLN A 3 -18.24 -23.67 -0.68
C GLN A 3 -17.65 -22.71 -1.73
N GLN A 4 -18.50 -22.04 -2.49
CA GLN A 4 -18.07 -21.04 -3.47
C GLN A 4 -17.56 -19.81 -2.70
N MET A 5 -16.37 -19.33 -3.05
CA MET A 5 -15.81 -18.13 -2.43
C MET A 5 -16.50 -16.88 -2.99
N GLU A 6 -17.05 -16.05 -2.12
CA GLU A 6 -17.60 -14.76 -2.50
C GLU A 6 -16.46 -13.77 -2.84
N GLU A 7 -16.52 -13.17 -4.04
CA GLU A 7 -15.57 -12.15 -4.47
C GLU A 7 -15.85 -10.81 -3.76
N ARG A 8 -15.28 -10.64 -2.56
CA ARG A 8 -15.45 -9.43 -1.74
C ARG A 8 -14.79 -8.19 -2.34
N HIS A 9 -13.64 -8.37 -2.98
CA HIS A 9 -12.82 -7.28 -3.53
C HIS A 9 -12.36 -7.62 -4.94
N SER A 10 -12.58 -6.68 -5.87
CA SER A 10 -12.18 -6.86 -7.26
C SER A 10 -10.67 -7.06 -7.39
N ILE A 11 -10.26 -7.78 -8.44
CA ILE A 11 -8.84 -8.03 -8.74
C ILE A 11 -8.04 -6.72 -8.84
N TRP A 12 -8.66 -5.65 -9.34
CA TRP A 12 -8.05 -4.33 -9.44
C TRP A 12 -7.71 -3.75 -8.05
N ILE A 13 -8.64 -3.84 -7.09
CA ILE A 13 -8.39 -3.39 -5.70
C ILE A 13 -7.23 -4.17 -5.10
N ARG A 14 -7.16 -5.49 -5.34
CA ARG A 14 -6.07 -6.34 -4.83
C ARG A 14 -4.72 -5.92 -5.41
N ILE A 15 -4.65 -5.65 -6.71
CA ILE A 15 -3.42 -5.18 -7.37
C ILE A 15 -2.95 -3.87 -6.73
N PHE A 16 -3.81 -2.85 -6.64
CA PHE A 16 -3.44 -1.57 -6.01
C PHE A 16 -3.02 -1.75 -4.54
N HIS A 17 -3.70 -2.61 -3.79
CA HIS A 17 -3.36 -2.89 -2.40
C HIS A 17 -1.97 -3.52 -2.26
N TRP A 18 -1.69 -4.58 -3.02
CA TRP A 18 -0.39 -5.26 -2.97
C TRP A 18 0.75 -4.39 -3.50
N THR A 19 0.52 -3.61 -4.56
CA THR A 19 1.50 -2.63 -5.05
C THR A 19 1.84 -1.60 -3.97
N ASN A 20 0.84 -1.04 -3.28
CA ASN A 20 1.07 -0.08 -2.20
C ASN A 20 1.79 -0.73 -1.01
N MET A 21 1.43 -1.97 -0.65
CA MET A 21 2.08 -2.71 0.43
C MET A 21 3.58 -2.94 0.15
N VAL A 22 3.92 -3.34 -1.07
CA VAL A 22 5.32 -3.50 -1.50
C VAL A 22 6.05 -2.15 -1.49
N ALA A 23 5.43 -1.10 -2.03
CA ALA A 23 6.04 0.23 -2.06
C ALA A 23 6.33 0.76 -0.65
N ILE A 24 5.38 0.66 0.28
CA ILE A 24 5.55 1.06 1.69
C ILE A 24 6.67 0.26 2.35
N THR A 25 6.70 -1.06 2.13
CA THR A 25 7.74 -1.92 2.72
C THR A 25 9.13 -1.50 2.27
N VAL A 26 9.32 -1.26 0.97
CA VAL A 26 10.60 -0.80 0.41
C VAL A 26 10.94 0.61 0.89
N LEU A 27 9.96 1.51 1.00
CA LEU A 27 10.15 2.85 1.56
C LEU A 27 10.63 2.82 3.01
N CYS A 28 10.08 1.93 3.83
CA CYS A 28 10.56 1.73 5.21
C CYS A 28 12.00 1.24 5.22
N LEU A 29 12.33 0.17 4.47
CA LEU A 29 13.68 -0.39 4.43
C LEU A 29 14.73 0.62 3.95
N THR A 30 14.43 1.31 2.85
CA THR A 30 15.31 2.37 2.32
C THR A 30 15.37 3.58 3.24
N GLY A 31 14.26 3.98 3.86
CA GLY A 31 14.19 5.11 4.79
C GLY A 31 15.03 4.88 6.05
N PHE A 32 14.98 3.69 6.64
CA PHE A 32 15.86 3.32 7.75
C PHE A 32 17.33 3.36 7.32
N TYR A 33 17.66 2.84 6.14
CA TYR A 33 19.04 2.88 5.62
C TYR A 33 19.52 4.32 5.37
N ILE A 34 18.66 5.21 4.86
CA ILE A 34 18.97 6.64 4.68
C ILE A 34 19.22 7.34 6.01
N HIS A 35 18.49 6.98 7.07
CA HIS A 35 18.67 7.55 8.41
C HIS A 35 20.02 7.14 9.03
N ALA A 36 20.42 5.88 8.87
CA ALA A 36 21.64 5.31 9.43
C ALA A 36 22.47 4.61 8.34
N PRO A 37 23.17 5.37 7.48
CA PRO A 37 23.91 4.80 6.35
C PRO A 37 24.98 3.83 6.83
N GLU A 38 25.19 2.76 6.04
CA GLU A 38 26.23 1.73 6.26
C GLU A 38 26.14 0.96 7.60
N THR A 39 25.11 1.19 8.41
CA THR A 39 24.90 0.45 9.67
C THR A 39 24.42 -0.98 9.42
N PHE A 40 23.74 -1.21 8.28
CA PHE A 40 23.29 -2.51 7.82
C PHE A 40 23.45 -2.61 6.31
N LYS A 41 24.16 -3.64 5.83
CA LYS A 41 24.48 -3.86 4.40
C LYS A 41 23.29 -4.40 3.60
N ILE A 42 22.21 -3.62 3.51
CA ILE A 42 21.02 -3.95 2.71
C ILE A 42 21.18 -3.45 1.27
N PHE A 43 21.84 -2.30 1.08
CA PHE A 43 22.05 -1.68 -0.23
C PHE A 43 23.55 -1.52 -0.52
N SER A 44 23.90 -1.48 -1.81
CA SER A 44 25.29 -1.34 -2.27
C SER A 44 25.88 0.05 -2.02
N SER A 45 25.02 1.08 -1.94
CA SER A 45 25.43 2.45 -1.68
C SER A 45 24.24 3.30 -1.21
N MET A 46 24.56 4.44 -0.59
CA MET A 46 23.61 5.52 -0.29
C MET A 46 22.84 6.00 -1.54
N ASP A 47 23.50 6.03 -2.70
CA ASP A 47 22.87 6.49 -3.94
C ASP A 47 21.78 5.53 -4.42
N THR A 48 22.07 4.23 -4.36
CA THR A 48 21.10 3.17 -4.68
C THR A 48 19.88 3.24 -3.76
N ALA A 49 20.08 3.41 -2.45
CA ALA A 49 18.99 3.49 -1.49
C ALA A 49 18.06 4.71 -1.77
N ARG A 50 18.64 5.89 -2.04
CA ARG A 50 17.84 7.08 -2.39
C ARG A 50 17.08 6.91 -3.69
N THR A 51 17.72 6.37 -4.73
CA THR A 51 17.09 6.17 -6.03
C THR A 51 15.89 5.24 -5.91
N ILE A 52 16.03 4.13 -5.18
CA ILE A 52 14.92 3.21 -4.91
C ILE A 52 13.85 3.89 -4.05
N HIS A 53 14.23 4.65 -3.02
CA HIS A 53 13.29 5.34 -2.14
C HIS A 53 12.41 6.30 -2.92
N PHE A 54 12.99 7.21 -3.71
CA PHE A 54 12.23 8.16 -4.50
C PHE A 54 11.41 7.46 -5.60
N GLY A 55 11.95 6.44 -6.25
CA GLY A 55 11.19 5.63 -7.21
C GLY A 55 9.93 5.00 -6.60
N MET A 56 10.08 4.38 -5.43
CA MET A 56 8.95 3.77 -4.70
C MET A 56 7.99 4.81 -4.11
N ALA A 57 8.47 6.01 -3.76
CA ALA A 57 7.62 7.12 -3.34
C ALA A 57 6.67 7.53 -4.46
N TYR A 58 7.16 7.63 -5.71
CA TYR A 58 6.28 7.89 -6.86
C TYR A 58 5.28 6.74 -7.08
N VAL A 59 5.72 5.49 -7.03
CA VAL A 59 4.83 4.32 -7.15
C VAL A 59 3.72 4.37 -6.10
N LEU A 60 4.07 4.66 -4.84
CA LEU A 60 3.08 4.79 -3.76
C LEU A 60 2.12 5.98 -4.01
N CYS A 61 2.63 7.15 -4.40
CA CYS A 61 1.80 8.31 -4.72
C CYS A 61 0.80 7.99 -5.83
N PHE A 62 1.24 7.44 -6.96
CA PHE A 62 0.35 7.06 -8.05
C PHE A 62 -0.60 5.92 -7.67
N GLY A 63 -0.14 4.95 -6.88
CA GLY A 63 -0.96 3.85 -6.40
C GLY A 63 -2.07 4.29 -5.44
N VAL A 64 -1.78 5.25 -4.55
CA VAL A 64 -2.78 5.87 -3.66
C VAL A 64 -3.77 6.71 -4.46
N LEU A 65 -3.29 7.54 -5.40
CA LEU A 65 -4.15 8.33 -6.27
C LEU A 65 -5.09 7.44 -7.10
N GLY A 66 -4.56 6.35 -7.69
CA GLY A 66 -5.35 5.36 -8.41
C GLY A 66 -6.40 4.68 -7.53
N ARG A 67 -6.05 4.35 -6.28
CA ARG A 67 -7.00 3.74 -5.33
C ARG A 67 -8.13 4.69 -4.94
N VAL A 68 -7.82 5.96 -4.71
CA VAL A 68 -8.81 7.01 -4.40
C VAL A 68 -9.74 7.22 -5.60
N TYR A 69 -9.18 7.36 -6.81
CA TYR A 69 -9.94 7.49 -8.04
C TYR A 69 -10.91 6.31 -8.25
N TYR A 70 -10.40 5.07 -8.13
CA TYR A 70 -11.23 3.88 -8.31
C TYR A 70 -12.37 3.81 -7.29
N ALA A 71 -12.16 4.23 -6.04
CA ALA A 71 -13.21 4.23 -5.04
C ALA A 71 -14.30 5.28 -5.29
N ILE A 72 -13.97 6.40 -5.91
CA ILE A 72 -14.95 7.40 -6.34
C ILE A 72 -15.79 6.82 -7.49
N VAL A 73 -15.15 6.26 -8.51
CA VAL A 73 -15.83 5.69 -9.69
C VAL A 73 -16.68 4.46 -9.34
N ALA A 74 -16.17 3.57 -8.48
CA ALA A 74 -16.86 2.36 -8.05
C ALA A 74 -17.89 2.60 -6.93
N ASN A 75 -18.10 3.86 -6.50
CA ASN A 75 -18.94 4.23 -5.35
C ASN A 75 -18.61 3.39 -4.08
N ASP A 76 -17.33 3.10 -3.92
CA ASP A 76 -16.75 2.24 -2.88
C ASP A 76 -15.99 3.05 -1.82
N ALA A 77 -16.20 4.37 -1.79
CA ALA A 77 -15.53 5.29 -0.87
C ALA A 77 -15.74 4.92 0.61
N LYS A 78 -16.88 4.30 0.93
CA LYS A 78 -17.23 3.79 2.26
C LYS A 78 -16.29 2.70 2.80
N ASN A 79 -15.54 2.02 1.93
CA ASN A 79 -14.59 0.98 2.32
C ASN A 79 -13.14 1.47 2.43
N ILE A 80 -12.86 2.75 2.15
CA ILE A 80 -11.52 3.34 2.34
C ILE A 80 -11.32 3.78 3.79
N VAL A 81 -12.32 4.47 4.35
CA VAL A 81 -12.20 5.12 5.65
C VAL A 81 -13.04 4.37 6.68
N TYR A 82 -12.39 3.93 7.73
CA TYR A 82 -13.06 3.35 8.89
C TYR A 82 -13.94 4.38 9.58
N ALA A 83 -15.23 4.06 9.75
CA ALA A 83 -16.18 4.89 10.48
C ALA A 83 -16.32 4.38 11.93
N PRO A 84 -15.72 5.05 12.94
CA PRO A 84 -15.56 4.48 14.27
C PRO A 84 -16.87 4.15 15.00
N ILE A 85 -17.99 4.80 14.67
CA ILE A 85 -19.28 4.55 15.32
C ILE A 85 -20.10 3.48 14.59
N LYS A 86 -19.95 3.37 13.26
CA LYS A 86 -20.78 2.48 12.42
C LYS A 86 -20.14 1.11 12.24
N ASP A 87 -18.82 1.06 12.16
CA ASP A 87 -18.08 -0.17 11.86
C ASP A 87 -17.71 -0.93 13.12
N THR A 88 -17.44 -0.25 14.26
CA THR A 88 -17.28 -0.90 15.58
C THR A 88 -18.49 -1.74 15.96
N LYS A 89 -19.70 -1.24 15.70
CA LYS A 89 -20.96 -1.93 16.00
C LYS A 89 -21.19 -3.20 15.17
N LYS A 90 -20.40 -3.42 14.11
CA LYS A 90 -20.48 -4.55 13.19
C LYS A 90 -19.30 -5.52 13.35
N LEU A 91 -18.44 -5.31 14.35
CA LEU A 91 -17.39 -6.26 14.70
C LEU A 91 -18.03 -7.54 15.25
N PRO A 92 -17.52 -8.73 14.88
CA PRO A 92 -17.98 -9.99 15.44
C PRO A 92 -17.71 -10.09 16.94
#